data_AF-A0A9D5U580-F1
#
_entry.id   AF-A0A9D5U580-F1
#
_cell.length_a   1.000
_cell.length_b   1.000
_cell.length_c   1.000
_cell.angle_alpha   90.00
_cell.angle_beta   90.00
_cell.angle_gamma   90.00
#
_symmetry.space_group_name_H-M   'P 1'
#
loop_
_entity.id
_entity.type
_entity.pdbx_description
1 polymer ?
#
loop_
_entity_poly.entity_id
_entity_poly.type
_entity_poly.pdbx_seq_one_letter_code
_entity_poly.pdbx_strand_id
1 'polypeptide(L)'
;MGLGEDSRVNALFILRDRDSGATLTQLGPRSLAGGEYKLENVTPGRYDVTCMVHLPDGVVAPSEETGVVIRAGEPTRRNFVLSPGVVVRLTMVDETGSPLRDAQVEVRDAYGNPTSRGVVVLTRAHNTWSAGFARRHYTLWIRKPGYRPAQVPLDLSESDATVWRHVVLVNDKVDLRTP
;
A
#
# COMPACT_ATOMS: atom_id res chain seq x y z
N MET A 1 -2.39 -24.22 -14.35
CA MET A 1 -2.90 -23.21 -15.30
C MET A 1 -2.09 -21.96 -15.05
N GLY A 2 -1.01 -21.81 -15.82
CA GLY A 2 0.04 -20.82 -15.57
C GLY A 2 -0.45 -19.43 -15.93
N LEU A 3 -0.07 -18.44 -15.13
CA LEU A 3 -0.21 -17.03 -15.50
C LEU A 3 0.50 -16.86 -16.85
N GLY A 4 -0.31 -16.61 -17.89
CA GLY A 4 0.16 -16.45 -19.26
C GLY A 4 1.19 -15.33 -19.36
N GLU A 5 2.01 -15.42 -20.41
CA GLU A 5 3.06 -14.50 -20.84
C GLU A 5 2.64 -13.03 -21.06
N ASP A 6 1.86 -12.40 -20.17
CA ASP A 6 1.72 -10.94 -20.16
C ASP A 6 2.90 -10.29 -19.44
N SER A 7 4.02 -10.37 -20.15
CA SER A 7 5.38 -10.01 -19.76
C SER A 7 5.63 -8.48 -19.68
N ARG A 8 4.62 -7.65 -19.37
CA ARG A 8 4.71 -6.17 -19.44
C ARG A 8 4.47 -5.45 -18.11
N VAL A 9 4.64 -6.15 -17.01
CA VAL A 9 4.29 -5.63 -15.69
C VAL A 9 5.40 -4.72 -15.17
N ASN A 10 5.11 -3.44 -14.97
CA ASN A 10 6.04 -2.53 -14.30
C ASN A 10 6.10 -2.87 -12.81
N ALA A 11 7.31 -3.05 -12.28
CA ALA A 11 7.55 -3.18 -10.85
C ALA A 11 8.13 -1.87 -10.28
N LEU A 12 7.52 -1.42 -9.20
CA LEU A 12 7.99 -0.33 -8.37
C LEU A 12 8.72 -0.93 -7.16
N PHE A 13 9.95 -0.52 -6.96
CA PHE A 13 10.72 -0.86 -5.77
C PHE A 13 10.84 0.37 -4.86
N ILE A 14 10.56 0.17 -3.59
CA ILE A 14 10.71 1.16 -2.53
C ILE A 14 11.74 0.61 -1.55
N LEU A 15 12.86 1.31 -1.41
CA LEU A 15 13.94 0.97 -0.48
C LEU A 15 13.93 2.00 0.63
N ARG A 16 13.62 1.56 1.84
CA ARG A 16 13.68 2.40 3.04
C ARG A 16 14.95 2.10 3.81
N ASP A 17 15.84 3.06 3.89
CA ASP A 17 17.06 2.98 4.68
C ASP A 17 16.70 2.91 6.17
N ARG A 18 17.26 1.94 6.89
CA ARG A 18 16.92 1.70 8.30
C ARG A 18 17.58 2.68 9.25
N ASP A 19 18.71 3.26 8.87
CA ASP A 19 19.51 4.11 9.76
C ASP A 19 19.04 5.57 9.67
N SER A 20 18.82 6.06 8.46
CA SER A 20 18.38 7.43 8.17
C SER A 20 16.88 7.58 7.98
N GLY A 21 16.16 6.48 7.71
CA GLY A 21 14.75 6.53 7.31
C GLY A 21 14.52 7.05 5.89
N ALA A 22 15.58 7.39 5.15
CA ALA A 22 15.49 7.87 3.78
C ALA A 22 14.83 6.82 2.88
N THR A 23 14.02 7.27 1.92
CA THR A 23 13.31 6.38 1.00
C THR A 23 13.78 6.64 -0.42
N LEU A 24 14.28 5.60 -1.08
CA LEU A 24 14.59 5.58 -2.50
C LEU A 24 13.49 4.82 -3.24
N THR A 25 12.84 5.49 -4.18
CA THR A 25 11.81 4.89 -5.03
C THR A 25 12.37 4.75 -6.44
N GLN A 26 12.39 3.52 -6.95
CA GLN A 26 12.86 3.23 -8.30
C GLN A 26 11.85 2.39 -9.05
N LEU A 27 11.48 2.85 -10.24
CA LEU A 27 10.89 1.98 -11.24
C LEU A 27 12.02 1.12 -11.76
N GLY A 28 11.91 -0.21 -11.62
CA GLY A 28 12.91 -1.09 -12.18
C GLY A 28 12.74 -1.10 -13.70
N PRO A 29 13.69 -0.58 -14.52
CA PRO A 29 13.67 -0.91 -15.94
C PRO A 29 13.83 -2.44 -16.02
N ARG A 30 12.89 -3.12 -16.71
CA ARG A 30 12.96 -4.58 -16.87
C ARG A 30 14.27 -4.91 -17.55
N SER A 31 15.18 -5.52 -16.80
CA SER A 31 16.44 -5.99 -17.34
C SER A 31 16.33 -7.50 -17.40
N LEU A 32 16.29 -8.04 -18.61
CA LEU A 32 16.38 -9.46 -18.95
C LEU A 32 15.04 -10.22 -18.84
N ALA A 33 14.83 -11.10 -19.81
CA ALA A 33 13.63 -11.93 -19.89
C ALA A 33 13.44 -12.73 -18.58
N GLY A 34 12.19 -12.92 -18.14
CA GLY A 34 11.89 -13.77 -16.97
C GLY A 34 11.62 -13.08 -15.63
N GLY A 35 11.51 -11.74 -15.58
CA GLY A 35 11.07 -11.02 -14.36
C GLY A 35 12.19 -10.49 -13.46
N GLU A 36 13.39 -10.32 -14.01
CA GLU A 36 14.52 -9.68 -13.34
C GLU A 36 14.45 -8.14 -13.49
N TYR A 37 14.81 -7.43 -12.43
CA TYR A 37 14.84 -5.97 -12.37
C TYR A 37 16.19 -5.51 -11.82
N LYS A 38 16.80 -4.53 -12.47
CA LYS A 38 18.06 -3.93 -12.02
C LYS A 38 17.78 -2.57 -11.38
N LEU A 39 18.19 -2.44 -10.13
CA LEU A 39 18.22 -1.19 -9.38
C LEU A 39 19.65 -0.65 -9.40
N GLU A 40 19.82 0.62 -9.77
CA GLU A 40 21.14 1.25 -9.93
C GLU A 40 21.26 2.47 -9.00
N ASN A 41 22.49 2.91 -8.72
CA ASN A 41 22.74 4.07 -7.86
C ASN A 41 22.15 3.96 -6.44
N VAL A 42 21.99 2.72 -5.95
CA VAL A 42 21.62 2.47 -4.56
C VAL A 42 22.87 2.60 -3.70
N THR A 43 22.83 3.51 -2.73
CA THR A 43 23.93 3.69 -1.79
C THR A 43 24.13 2.45 -0.91
N PRO A 44 25.35 2.15 -0.47
CA PRO A 44 25.58 1.10 0.52
C PRO A 44 24.84 1.40 1.81
N GLY A 45 24.23 0.39 2.42
CA GLY A 45 23.40 0.56 3.61
C GLY A 45 22.53 -0.65 3.92
N ARG A 46 21.65 -0.51 4.91
CA ARG A 46 20.69 -1.54 5.29
C ARG A 46 19.27 -1.06 5.03
N TYR A 47 18.54 -1.80 4.20
CA TYR A 47 17.24 -1.40 3.66
C TYR A 47 16.14 -2.39 4.03
N ASP A 48 14.94 -1.86 4.26
CA ASP A 48 13.70 -2.60 4.06
C ASP A 48 13.22 -2.37 2.63
N VAL A 49 12.99 -3.44 1.88
CA VAL A 49 12.70 -3.38 0.45
C VAL A 49 11.28 -3.87 0.21
N THR A 50 10.47 -3.04 -0.44
CA THR A 50 9.13 -3.37 -0.89
C THR A 50 9.08 -3.42 -2.41
N CYS A 51 8.63 -4.55 -2.95
CA CYS A 51 8.34 -4.74 -4.36
C CYS A 51 6.83 -4.66 -4.58
N MET A 52 6.41 -3.75 -5.47
CA MET A 52 5.01 -3.60 -5.89
C MET A 52 4.92 -3.81 -7.39
N VAL A 53 3.93 -4.58 -7.82
CA VAL A 53 3.77 -4.96 -9.23
C VAL A 53 2.36 -4.61 -9.67
N HIS A 54 2.25 -3.85 -10.76
CA HIS A 54 0.96 -3.41 -11.30
C HIS A 54 0.56 -4.26 -12.51
N LEU A 55 -0.29 -5.27 -12.29
CA LEU A 55 -0.84 -6.08 -13.38
C LEU A 55 -1.96 -5.33 -14.12
N PRO A 56 -2.04 -5.45 -15.46
CA PRO A 56 -3.11 -4.83 -16.25
C PRO A 56 -4.53 -5.27 -15.86
N ASP A 57 -4.71 -6.54 -15.47
CA ASP A 57 -5.99 -7.20 -15.22
C ASP A 57 -6.05 -7.91 -13.86
N GLY A 58 -5.04 -7.71 -13.01
CA GLY A 58 -4.89 -8.43 -11.76
C GLY A 58 -4.37 -7.55 -10.64
N VAL A 59 -4.40 -8.10 -9.43
CA VAL A 59 -3.86 -7.43 -8.25
C VAL A 59 -2.90 -8.35 -7.54
N VAL A 60 -1.69 -7.85 -7.34
CA VAL A 60 -0.60 -8.56 -6.67
C VAL A 60 -0.38 -7.91 -5.33
N ALA A 61 -0.23 -8.74 -4.30
CA ALA A 61 0.19 -8.29 -2.99
C ALA A 61 1.64 -7.79 -3.06
N PRO A 62 1.97 -6.64 -2.44
CA PRO A 62 3.35 -6.24 -2.27
C PRO A 62 4.16 -7.35 -1.59
N SER A 63 5.39 -7.54 -2.04
CA SER A 63 6.35 -8.45 -1.42
C SER A 63 7.38 -7.62 -0.68
N GLU A 64 7.70 -7.99 0.55
CA GLU A 64 8.57 -7.20 1.43
C GLU A 64 9.70 -8.08 1.97
N GLU A 65 10.92 -7.56 1.94
CA GLU A 65 12.09 -8.18 2.56
C GLU A 65 12.75 -7.16 3.48
N THR A 66 12.99 -7.56 4.73
CA THR A 66 13.53 -6.64 5.74
C THR A 66 15.01 -6.86 5.98
N GLY A 67 15.74 -5.77 6.20
CA GLY A 67 17.15 -5.82 6.58
C GLY A 67 18.11 -6.27 5.49
N VAL A 68 17.78 -6.02 4.22
CA VAL A 68 18.66 -6.24 3.07
C VAL A 68 19.91 -5.37 3.20
N VAL A 69 21.08 -5.98 3.20
CA VAL A 69 22.36 -5.26 3.26
C VAL A 69 22.93 -5.12 1.85
N ILE A 70 23.17 -3.88 1.43
CA ILE A 70 23.80 -3.54 0.15
C ILE A 70 25.22 -3.04 0.44
N ARG A 71 26.23 -3.68 -0.15
CA ARG A 71 27.64 -3.33 0.00
C ARG A 71 28.17 -2.63 -1.26
N ALA A 72 29.11 -1.71 -1.07
CA ALA A 72 29.73 -0.99 -2.18
C ALA A 72 30.45 -1.96 -3.13
N GLY A 73 30.20 -1.82 -4.44
CA GLY A 73 30.88 -2.60 -5.47
C GLY A 73 30.44 -4.06 -5.60
N GLU A 74 29.54 -4.55 -4.75
CA GLU A 74 29.04 -5.93 -4.77
C GLU A 74 27.60 -6.00 -5.29
N PRO A 75 27.30 -6.80 -6.33
CA PRO A 75 25.94 -6.98 -6.79
C PRO A 75 25.13 -7.74 -5.72
N THR A 76 24.04 -7.13 -5.26
CA THR A 76 23.09 -7.75 -4.33
C THR A 76 21.89 -8.28 -5.10
N ARG A 77 21.66 -9.60 -5.06
CA ARG A 77 20.47 -10.24 -5.66
C ARG A 77 19.46 -10.62 -4.58
N ARG A 78 18.18 -10.37 -4.83
CA ARG A 78 17.06 -10.73 -3.97
C ARG A 78 15.90 -11.28 -4.77
N ASN A 79 15.23 -12.28 -4.20
CA ASN A 79 14.11 -12.97 -4.83
C ASN A 79 12.83 -12.60 -4.09
N PHE A 80 11.93 -11.91 -4.78
CA PHE A 80 10.63 -11.55 -4.24
C PHE A 80 9.57 -12.48 -4.80
N VAL A 81 8.90 -13.21 -3.90
CA VAL A 81 7.74 -14.03 -4.27
C VAL A 81 6.51 -13.14 -4.20
N LEU A 82 5.79 -13.07 -5.32
CA LEU A 82 4.56 -12.31 -5.47
C LEU A 82 3.37 -13.24 -5.27
N SER A 83 2.41 -12.83 -4.46
CA SER A 83 1.17 -13.57 -4.25
C SER A 83 -0.03 -12.80 -4.80
N PRO A 84 -1.10 -13.48 -5.23
CA PRO A 84 -2.36 -12.83 -5.53
C PRO A 84 -2.81 -11.96 -4.35
N GLY A 85 -3.12 -10.70 -4.64
CA GLY A 85 -3.56 -9.74 -3.65
C GLY A 85 -5.08 -9.62 -3.59
N VAL A 86 -5.56 -8.90 -2.57
CA VAL A 86 -6.96 -8.55 -2.37
C VAL A 86 -7.16 -7.06 -2.65
N VAL A 87 -8.10 -6.72 -3.51
CA VAL A 87 -8.44 -5.31 -3.77
C VAL A 87 -9.32 -4.82 -2.62
N VAL A 88 -8.91 -3.77 -1.92
CA VAL A 88 -9.81 -3.08 -0.99
C VAL A 88 -10.32 -1.82 -1.65
N ARG A 89 -11.64 -1.63 -1.64
CA ARG A 89 -12.31 -0.42 -2.11
C ARG A 89 -12.94 0.33 -0.94
N LEU A 90 -12.52 1.58 -0.72
CA LEU A 90 -13.03 2.43 0.37
C LEU A 90 -13.96 3.50 -0.17
N THR A 91 -15.15 3.62 0.40
CA THR A 91 -16.06 4.76 0.22
C THR A 91 -16.19 5.50 1.53
N MET A 92 -15.92 6.82 1.53
CA MET A 92 -16.03 7.65 2.73
C MET A 92 -17.11 8.72 2.57
N VAL A 93 -17.98 8.81 3.57
CA VAL A 93 -19.05 9.80 3.65
C VAL A 93 -19.13 10.40 5.06
N ASP A 94 -19.78 11.55 5.20
CA ASP A 94 -20.17 12.06 6.52
C ASP A 94 -21.49 11.46 7.00
N GLU A 95 -21.93 11.86 8.19
CA GLU A 95 -23.21 11.45 8.77
C GLU A 95 -24.45 11.79 7.91
N THR A 96 -24.32 12.72 6.96
CA THR A 96 -25.38 13.09 6.01
C THR A 96 -25.33 12.30 4.70
N GLY A 97 -24.33 11.42 4.55
CA GLY A 97 -24.06 10.69 3.31
C GLY A 97 -23.27 11.49 2.28
N SER A 98 -22.80 12.70 2.62
CA SER A 98 -22.02 13.52 1.69
C SER A 98 -20.59 12.97 1.57
N PRO A 99 -20.03 12.85 0.35
CA PRO A 99 -18.73 12.24 0.15
C PRO A 99 -17.59 13.06 0.77
N LEU A 100 -16.72 12.39 1.51
CA LEU A 100 -15.59 13.02 2.20
C LEU A 100 -14.33 13.00 1.35
N ARG A 101 -13.91 14.20 0.94
CA ARG A 101 -12.70 14.45 0.14
C ARG A 101 -11.50 14.71 1.06
N ASP A 102 -10.29 14.47 0.55
CA ASP A 102 -9.03 14.83 1.24
C ASP A 102 -8.85 14.17 2.62
N ALA A 103 -9.56 13.06 2.90
CA ALA A 103 -9.25 12.29 4.10
C ALA A 103 -7.95 11.51 3.89
N GLN A 104 -7.17 11.44 4.96
CA GLN A 104 -5.91 10.73 5.04
C GLN A 104 -6.17 9.35 5.61
N VAL A 105 -5.75 8.31 4.90
CA VAL A 105 -5.88 6.91 5.31
C VAL A 105 -4.48 6.35 5.52
N GLU A 106 -4.10 6.11 6.77
CA GLU A 106 -2.85 5.45 7.13
C GLU A 106 -3.12 3.95 7.30
N VAL A 107 -2.44 3.11 6.52
CA VAL A 107 -2.59 1.66 6.60
C VAL A 107 -1.55 1.08 7.54
N ARG A 108 -1.99 0.38 8.58
CA ARG A 108 -1.12 -0.35 9.52
C ARG A 108 -1.30 -1.85 9.43
N ASP A 109 -0.21 -2.59 9.64
CA ASP A 109 -0.24 -4.04 9.75
C ASP A 109 -0.86 -4.52 11.07
N ALA A 110 -0.95 -5.83 11.25
CA ALA A 110 -1.48 -6.47 12.46
C ALA A 110 -0.70 -6.11 13.76
N TYR A 111 0.54 -5.62 13.62
CA TYR A 111 1.39 -5.21 14.74
C TYR A 111 1.33 -3.70 15.00
N GLY A 112 0.53 -2.96 14.21
CA GLY A 112 0.37 -1.51 14.33
C GLY A 112 1.48 -0.71 13.63
N ASN A 113 2.33 -1.33 12.83
CA ASN A 113 3.37 -0.63 12.08
C ASN A 113 2.77 -0.04 10.80
N PRO A 114 3.13 1.20 10.42
CA PRO A 114 2.72 1.77 9.14
C PRO A 114 3.31 0.93 8.00
N THR A 115 2.46 0.52 7.06
CA THR A 115 2.89 -0.24 5.89
C THR A 115 3.47 0.68 4.83
N SER A 116 4.27 0.13 3.93
CA SER A 116 4.85 0.80 2.76
C SER A 116 3.79 1.34 1.77
N ARG A 117 2.50 1.02 2.00
CA ARG A 117 1.36 1.62 1.29
C ARG A 117 1.06 3.05 1.74
N GLY A 118 1.66 3.49 2.84
CA GLY A 118 1.70 4.89 3.29
C GLY A 118 0.34 5.49 3.66
N VAL A 119 0.38 6.78 3.97
CA VAL A 119 -0.80 7.64 4.12
C VAL A 119 -1.35 7.91 2.72
N VAL A 120 -2.50 7.34 2.40
CA VAL A 120 -3.22 7.62 1.15
C VAL A 120 -4.15 8.79 1.39
N VAL A 121 -3.95 9.88 0.63
CA VAL A 121 -4.89 10.99 0.60
C VAL A 121 -5.89 10.72 -0.53
N LEU A 122 -7.17 10.58 -0.20
CA LEU A 122 -8.19 10.33 -1.23
C LEU A 122 -8.46 11.61 -2.02
N THR A 123 -7.83 11.74 -3.19
CA THR A 123 -8.03 12.88 -4.07
C THR A 123 -8.09 12.47 -5.54
N ARG A 124 -9.26 12.62 -6.18
CA ARG A 124 -9.59 13.83 -6.98
C ARG A 124 -10.79 13.63 -7.94
N ALA A 125 -11.23 12.40 -8.25
CA ALA A 125 -12.36 12.21 -9.18
C ALA A 125 -13.36 11.10 -8.78
N HIS A 126 -12.97 10.20 -7.89
CA HIS A 126 -13.86 9.16 -7.39
C HIS A 126 -13.70 9.09 -5.87
N ASN A 127 -14.83 9.06 -5.16
CA ASN A 127 -14.96 8.74 -3.73
C ASN A 127 -14.50 7.30 -3.39
N THR A 128 -13.77 6.64 -4.29
CA THR A 128 -13.32 5.26 -4.19
C THR A 128 -11.80 5.22 -4.32
N TRP A 129 -11.15 4.63 -3.32
CA TRP A 129 -9.74 4.25 -3.38
C TRP A 129 -9.63 2.75 -3.52
N SER A 130 -8.77 2.28 -4.42
CA SER A 130 -8.49 0.86 -4.59
C SER A 130 -7.01 0.56 -4.50
N ALA A 131 -6.65 -0.45 -3.70
CA ALA A 131 -5.28 -0.94 -3.66
C ALA A 131 -5.24 -2.44 -3.31
N GLY A 132 -4.23 -3.15 -3.82
CA GLY A 132 -4.01 -4.59 -3.60
C GLY A 132 -3.23 -5.01 -2.37
N PHE A 133 -3.84 -5.69 -1.42
CA PHE A 133 -3.22 -6.06 -0.16
C PHE A 133 -2.76 -7.52 -0.17
N ALA A 134 -1.69 -7.82 0.56
CA ALA A 134 -1.43 -9.20 1.00
C ALA A 134 -2.57 -9.69 1.89
N ARG A 135 -2.90 -10.98 1.81
CA ARG A 135 -3.94 -11.62 2.62
C ARG A 135 -3.52 -11.72 4.08
N ARG A 136 -3.78 -10.65 4.83
CA ARG A 136 -3.39 -10.47 6.25
C ARG A 136 -4.38 -9.52 6.92
N HIS A 137 -4.24 -9.37 8.24
CA HIS A 137 -4.96 -8.36 9.00
C HIS A 137 -4.29 -6.98 8.90
N TYR A 138 -5.10 -5.95 8.71
CA TYR A 138 -4.69 -4.55 8.72
C TYR A 138 -5.65 -3.71 9.55
N THR A 139 -5.21 -2.53 9.94
CA THR A 139 -6.08 -1.47 10.47
C THR A 139 -5.89 -0.21 9.65
N LEU A 140 -7.00 0.36 9.18
CA LEU A 140 -7.02 1.66 8.51
C LEU A 140 -7.23 2.75 9.54
N TRP A 141 -6.27 3.67 9.65
CA TRP A 141 -6.34 4.85 10.51
C TRP A 141 -6.71 6.06 9.66
N ILE A 142 -7.94 6.53 9.81
CA ILE A 142 -8.53 7.55 8.94
C ILE A 142 -8.61 8.86 9.71
N ARG A 143 -8.08 9.93 9.10
CA ARG A 143 -8.09 11.28 9.67
C ARG A 143 -8.57 12.27 8.62
N LYS A 144 -9.46 13.18 9.04
CA LYS A 144 -9.87 14.32 8.25
C LYS A 144 -10.03 15.52 9.18
N PRO A 145 -9.36 16.66 8.93
CA PRO A 145 -9.57 17.86 9.74
C PRO A 145 -11.06 18.22 9.82
N GLY A 146 -11.56 18.44 11.04
CA GLY A 146 -12.98 18.72 11.32
C GLY A 146 -13.85 17.48 11.55
N TYR A 147 -13.28 16.28 11.54
CA TYR A 147 -13.99 15.02 11.79
C TYR A 147 -13.23 14.16 12.79
N ARG A 148 -13.99 13.39 13.57
CA ARG A 148 -13.44 12.41 14.51
C ARG A 148 -12.59 11.38 13.76
N PRO A 149 -11.36 11.07 14.23
CA PRO A 149 -10.57 9.99 13.68
C PRO A 149 -11.30 8.66 13.77
N ALA A 150 -11.18 7.83 12.73
CA ALA A 150 -11.78 6.51 12.69
C ALA A 150 -10.71 5.43 12.51
N GLN A 151 -10.94 4.26 13.11
CA GLN A 151 -10.13 3.06 12.90
C GLN A 151 -11.01 1.96 12.32
N VAL A 152 -10.62 1.42 11.18
CA VAL A 152 -11.38 0.35 10.49
C VAL A 152 -10.52 -0.90 10.43
N PRO A 153 -10.83 -1.94 11.22
CA PRO A 153 -10.15 -3.22 11.10
C PRO A 153 -10.50 -3.87 9.76
N LEU A 154 -9.51 -4.50 9.16
CA LEU A 154 -9.61 -5.09 7.84
C LEU A 154 -8.97 -6.48 7.88
N ASP A 155 -9.83 -7.50 7.98
CA ASP A 155 -9.42 -8.89 7.85
C ASP A 155 -9.46 -9.29 6.37
N LEU A 156 -8.29 -9.58 5.80
CA LEU A 156 -8.14 -10.08 4.44
C LEU A 156 -7.54 -11.49 4.39
N SER A 157 -7.35 -12.18 5.52
CA SER A 157 -6.62 -13.46 5.53
C SER A 157 -7.33 -14.55 4.71
N GLU A 158 -8.66 -14.51 4.68
CA GLU A 158 -9.50 -15.47 3.94
C GLU A 158 -10.17 -14.86 2.70
N SER A 159 -9.78 -13.64 2.31
CA SER A 159 -10.40 -12.97 1.16
C SER A 159 -9.76 -13.42 -0.15
N ASP A 160 -10.56 -13.93 -1.08
CA ASP A 160 -10.13 -14.29 -2.44
C ASP A 160 -10.47 -13.23 -3.50
N ALA A 161 -11.15 -12.14 -3.12
CA ALA A 161 -11.73 -11.18 -4.07
C ALA A 161 -11.64 -9.72 -3.59
N THR A 162 -12.34 -8.81 -4.26
CA THR A 162 -12.45 -7.40 -3.88
C THR A 162 -13.27 -7.23 -2.61
N VAL A 163 -12.71 -6.56 -1.60
CA VAL A 163 -13.38 -6.19 -0.35
C VAL A 163 -13.82 -4.73 -0.42
N TRP A 164 -15.11 -4.48 -0.20
CA TRP A 164 -15.66 -3.13 -0.11
C TRP A 164 -15.81 -2.71 1.35
N ARG A 165 -15.42 -1.48 1.68
CA ARG A 165 -15.67 -0.88 2.99
C ARG A 165 -16.30 0.50 2.83
N HIS A 166 -17.44 0.66 3.48
CA HIS A 166 -18.11 1.94 3.65
C HIS A 166 -17.73 2.51 5.01
N VAL A 167 -17.23 3.74 5.04
CA VAL A 167 -16.78 4.41 6.25
C VAL A 167 -17.53 5.73 6.39
N VAL A 168 -18.17 5.91 7.55
CA VAL A 168 -18.82 7.16 7.93
C VAL A 168 -17.93 7.87 8.93
N LEU A 169 -17.50 9.10 8.64
CA LEU A 169 -16.82 9.94 9.63
C LEU A 169 -17.81 10.93 10.22
N VAL A 170 -17.76 11.10 11.53
CA VAL A 170 -18.64 12.03 12.26
C VAL A 170 -17.94 13.37 12.43
N ASN A 171 -18.61 14.45 12.05
CA ASN A 171 -18.09 15.81 12.22
C ASN A 171 -17.89 16.15 13.70
N ASP A 172 -16.70 16.66 14.05
CA ASP A 172 -16.35 17.01 15.44
C ASP A 172 -17.22 18.16 16.01
N LYS A 173 -17.84 18.97 15.16
CA LYS A 173 -18.65 20.13 15.56
C LYS A 173 -20.13 19.82 15.80
N VAL A 174 -20.61 18.64 15.42
CA VAL A 174 -22.04 18.29 15.54
C VAL A 174 -22.46 18.02 16.99
N ASP A 175 -21.51 17.85 17.92
CA ASP A 175 -21.77 17.62 19.35
C ASP A 175 -22.13 18.88 20.16
N LEU A 176 -22.38 20.04 19.52
CA LEU A 176 -22.80 21.27 20.22
C LEU A 176 -24.30 21.58 20.18
N ARG A 177 -25.14 20.61 19.79
CA ARG A 177 -26.61 20.78 19.88
C ARG A 177 -27.29 19.50 20.37
N THR A 178 -27.42 19.39 21.69
CA THR A 178 -28.54 18.70 22.34
C THR A 178 -29.20 19.69 23.32
N PRO A 179 -30.51 19.53 23.57
CA PRO A 179 -31.59 20.49 23.28
C PRO A 179 -31.66 21.74 24.14
#